data_AF-G4Z5U9-F1
#
_entry.id   AF-G4Z5U9-F1
#
_cell.length_a   1.000
_cell.length_b   1.000
_cell.length_c   1.000
_cell.angle_alpha   90.00
_cell.angle_beta   90.00
_cell.angle_gamma   90.00
#
_symmetry.space_group_name_H-M   'P 1'
#
loop_
_entity.id
_entity.type
_entity.pdbx_description
1 polymer ?
#
loop_
_entity_poly.entity_id
_entity_poly.type
_entity_poly.pdbx_seq_one_letter_code
_entity_poly.pdbx_strand_id
1 'polypeptide(L)'
;MFASIESTQERPPVTPSPSSLPSSKSTEFRRFLIRQCTRLVDAWYSIQLVHYGGKYSIERMLALKEYTRNTSIVRVLLVTLGAPVLVTFLLLSQEMVPLQDPADGWKANYGFWIRVGLLGVGVGNAAAIQVGFWLNVPAFTLKQVVAYCAFMGVGYVAVGIVTSILWIFPIPFFMFTLCLLVTLLVAVAARIVMGAEAFQQIASRREQLRRLNKVGSVQAIMYIAYPAYELLYNQANQTNYELPVLLVLPVIRLVLKVV
;
A
#
# COMPACT_ATOMS: atom_id res chain seq x y z
N MET A 1 50.08 81.94 17.37
CA MET A 1 51.30 82.42 16.68
C MET A 1 51.67 81.36 15.66
N PHE A 2 51.51 81.69 14.37
CA PHE A 2 51.82 80.94 13.13
C PHE A 2 50.99 79.66 12.86
N ALA A 3 50.12 79.57 11.84
CA ALA A 3 50.35 79.60 10.37
C ALA A 3 51.36 78.50 9.97
N SER A 4 51.19 77.63 8.98
CA SER A 4 50.23 77.39 7.89
C SER A 4 50.41 75.88 7.53
N ILE A 5 49.54 75.18 6.81
CA ILE A 5 49.66 74.94 5.37
C ILE A 5 48.42 74.14 4.94
N GLU A 6 47.91 74.56 3.79
CA GLU A 6 46.75 74.11 3.05
C GLU A 6 47.09 72.90 2.15
N SER A 7 46.20 71.89 2.05
CA SER A 7 46.16 70.99 0.88
C SER A 7 44.73 70.53 0.57
N THR A 8 44.11 71.25 -0.36
CA THR A 8 43.31 70.79 -1.51
C THR A 8 42.63 69.41 -1.46
N GLN A 9 41.30 69.45 -1.33
CA GLN A 9 40.29 68.87 -2.24
C GLN A 9 40.19 67.34 -2.46
N GLU A 10 39.05 66.77 -2.02
CA GLU A 10 38.15 65.96 -2.86
C GLU A 10 36.77 65.77 -2.17
N ARG A 11 35.67 65.91 -2.92
CA ARG A 11 34.28 65.73 -2.46
C ARG A 11 33.81 64.32 -2.84
N PRO A 12 33.32 63.46 -1.92
CA PRO A 12 32.68 62.21 -2.31
C PRO A 12 31.18 62.38 -2.67
N PRO A 13 30.60 61.49 -3.49
CA PRO A 13 29.37 61.73 -4.25
C PRO A 13 28.09 61.42 -3.46
N VAL A 14 27.02 62.16 -3.80
CA VAL A 14 25.65 61.94 -3.30
C VAL A 14 25.14 60.59 -3.82
N THR A 15 24.80 59.68 -2.92
CA THR A 15 24.16 58.40 -3.25
C THR A 15 22.64 58.60 -3.44
N PRO A 16 22.03 58.03 -4.50
CA PRO A 16 20.59 58.12 -4.70
C PRO A 16 19.83 57.09 -3.85
N SER A 17 18.76 57.53 -3.20
CA SER A 17 17.79 56.70 -2.48
C SER A 17 17.08 55.73 -3.43
N PRO A 18 16.98 54.42 -3.14
CA PRO A 18 16.26 53.51 -4.01
C PRO A 18 14.74 53.59 -3.75
N SER A 19 14.04 54.12 -4.74
CA SER A 19 12.59 54.03 -4.91
C SER A 19 12.15 52.59 -5.25
N SER A 20 11.15 52.11 -4.51
CA SER A 20 10.07 51.17 -4.88
C SER A 20 10.33 50.03 -5.88
N LEU A 21 10.27 48.77 -5.38
CA LEU A 21 10.07 47.55 -6.18
C LEU A 21 8.77 46.81 -5.76
N PRO A 22 8.08 46.11 -6.69
CA PRO A 22 6.69 45.65 -6.53
C PRO A 22 6.60 44.31 -5.79
N SER A 23 6.57 44.33 -4.46
CA SER A 23 6.50 43.13 -3.60
C SER A 23 5.08 42.61 -3.32
N SER A 24 4.03 43.31 -3.77
CA SER A 24 2.65 43.04 -3.32
C SER A 24 2.04 41.78 -3.97
N LYS A 25 2.15 41.63 -5.30
CA LYS A 25 1.46 40.54 -6.04
C LYS A 25 2.01 39.15 -5.74
N SER A 26 3.33 39.01 -5.60
CA SER A 26 3.97 37.74 -5.23
C SER A 26 3.63 37.31 -3.80
N THR A 27 3.49 38.28 -2.89
CA THR A 27 3.11 38.05 -1.49
C THR A 27 1.64 37.65 -1.34
N GLU A 28 0.75 38.19 -2.17
CA GLU A 28 -0.66 37.79 -2.21
C GLU A 28 -0.87 36.41 -2.82
N PHE A 29 -0.19 36.10 -3.93
CA PHE A 29 -0.24 34.78 -4.54
C PHE A 29 0.31 33.69 -3.61
N ARG A 30 1.43 33.98 -2.92
CA ARG A 30 1.99 33.08 -1.90
C ARG A 30 1.02 32.85 -0.74
N ARG A 31 0.36 33.89 -0.24
CA ARG A 31 -0.66 33.78 0.83
C ARG A 31 -1.89 32.99 0.38
N PHE A 32 -2.32 33.19 -0.87
CA PHE A 32 -3.42 32.41 -1.45
C PHE A 32 -3.06 30.93 -1.55
N LEU A 33 -1.89 30.60 -2.11
CA LEU A 33 -1.42 29.21 -2.21
C LEU A 33 -1.29 28.56 -0.84
N ILE A 34 -0.69 29.23 0.14
CA ILE A 34 -0.59 28.71 1.51
C ILE A 34 -1.99 28.43 2.06
N ARG A 35 -2.95 29.36 1.92
CA ARG A 35 -4.32 29.16 2.42
C ARG A 35 -5.04 27.99 1.76
N GLN A 36 -4.86 27.79 0.45
CA GLN A 36 -5.44 26.65 -0.25
C GLN A 36 -4.76 25.33 0.16
N CYS A 37 -3.43 25.32 0.28
CA CYS A 37 -2.69 24.16 0.79
C CYS A 37 -3.14 23.79 2.20
N THR A 38 -3.30 24.76 3.12
CA THR A 38 -3.78 24.48 4.48
C THR A 38 -5.19 23.90 4.45
N ARG A 39 -6.10 24.46 3.64
CA ARG A 39 -7.46 23.92 3.48
C ARG A 39 -7.50 22.52 2.90
N LEU A 40 -6.64 22.23 1.91
CA LEU A 40 -6.53 20.90 1.32
C LEU A 40 -5.92 19.90 2.30
N VAL A 41 -4.95 20.34 3.10
CA VAL A 41 -4.32 19.54 4.16
C VAL A 41 -5.33 19.25 5.27
N ASP A 42 -6.12 20.24 5.69
CA ASP A 42 -7.16 20.08 6.71
C ASP A 42 -8.31 19.19 6.20
N ALA A 43 -8.72 19.36 4.94
CA ALA A 43 -9.70 18.49 4.29
C ALA A 43 -9.15 17.06 4.11
N TRP A 44 -7.87 16.92 3.79
CA TRP A 44 -7.20 15.61 3.73
C TRP A 44 -7.15 14.95 5.11
N TYR A 45 -6.84 15.70 6.16
CA TYR A 45 -6.86 15.22 7.54
C TYR A 45 -8.28 14.91 8.04
N SER A 46 -9.31 15.61 7.58
CA SER A 46 -10.70 15.30 7.92
C SER A 46 -11.25 14.09 7.16
N ILE A 47 -10.77 13.85 5.92
CA ILE A 47 -11.07 12.66 5.11
C ILE A 47 -10.30 11.43 5.62
N GLN A 48 -9.13 11.62 6.22
CA GLN A 48 -8.43 10.59 6.96
C GLN A 48 -9.30 10.19 8.17
N LEU A 49 -10.13 9.15 7.98
CA LEU A 49 -10.92 8.39 8.96
C LEU A 49 -10.08 7.76 10.11
N VAL A 50 -8.99 8.42 10.52
CA VAL A 50 -8.12 8.10 11.64
C VAL A 50 -8.83 8.29 12.99
N HIS A 51 -10.02 8.90 13.01
CA HIS A 51 -10.81 9.02 14.24
C HIS A 51 -11.67 7.79 14.56
N TYR A 52 -11.68 6.74 13.73
CA TYR A 52 -12.27 5.46 14.12
C TYR A 52 -11.34 4.70 15.09
N GLY A 53 -11.47 5.04 16.38
CA GLY A 53 -11.56 4.01 17.43
C GLY A 53 -10.30 3.60 18.19
N GLY A 54 -9.15 4.21 17.96
CA GLY A 54 -7.96 3.95 18.77
C GLY A 54 -7.54 5.21 19.52
N LYS A 55 -7.87 5.33 20.81
CA LYS A 55 -7.17 6.29 21.68
C LYS A 55 -5.68 5.97 21.56
N TYR A 56 -4.90 6.80 20.88
CA TYR A 56 -3.45 6.66 20.86
C TYR A 56 -3.01 6.75 22.33
N SER A 57 -2.50 5.65 22.90
CA SER A 57 -1.98 5.69 24.27
C SER A 57 -0.93 6.80 24.34
N ILE A 58 -1.01 7.63 25.37
CA ILE A 58 -0.01 8.68 25.64
C ILE A 58 1.39 8.06 25.64
N GLU A 59 1.51 6.81 26.07
CA GLU A 59 2.74 6.01 26.06
C GLU A 59 3.32 5.85 24.65
N ARG A 60 2.50 5.60 23.62
CA ARG A 60 2.97 5.47 22.23
C ARG A 60 3.47 6.81 21.69
N MET A 61 2.81 7.91 22.06
CA MET A 61 3.22 9.26 21.68
C MET A 61 4.53 9.66 22.37
N LEU A 62 4.67 9.36 23.67
CA LEU A 62 5.89 9.60 24.44
C LEU A 62 7.05 8.74 23.92
N ALA A 63 6.81 7.46 23.62
CA ALA A 63 7.81 6.56 23.06
C ALA A 63 8.29 7.02 21.67
N LEU A 64 7.39 7.52 20.82
CA LEU A 64 7.75 8.08 19.51
C LEU A 64 8.58 9.36 19.66
N LYS A 65 8.21 10.23 20.61
CA LYS A 65 8.95 11.46 20.91
C LYS A 65 10.37 11.16 21.41
N GLU A 66 10.50 10.18 22.30
CA GLU A 66 11.80 9.74 22.83
C GLU A 66 12.64 9.07 21.73
N TYR A 67 12.03 8.22 20.91
CA TYR A 67 12.68 7.60 19.75
C TYR A 67 13.22 8.65 18.78
N THR A 68 12.43 9.67 18.46
CA THR A 68 12.82 10.73 17.51
C THR A 68 13.95 11.60 18.07
N ARG A 69 14.00 11.80 19.40
CA ARG A 69 15.02 12.61 20.06
C ARG A 69 16.38 11.92 20.16
N ASN A 70 16.41 10.62 20.40
CA ASN A 70 17.67 9.86 20.58
C ASN A 70 18.16 9.15 19.30
N THR A 71 17.44 9.24 18.19
CA THR A 71 17.75 8.47 16.98
C THR A 71 18.35 9.35 15.88
N SER A 72 19.40 8.86 15.23
CA SER A 72 20.00 9.54 14.06
C SER A 72 19.04 9.55 12.86
N ILE A 73 19.13 10.61 12.05
CA ILE A 73 18.32 10.78 10.82
C ILE A 73 18.49 9.56 9.89
N VAL A 74 19.68 8.97 9.82
CA VAL A 74 19.97 7.77 9.03
C VAL A 74 19.11 6.58 9.47
N ARG A 75 18.99 6.34 10.78
CA ARG A 75 18.16 5.25 11.30
C ARG A 75 16.67 5.53 11.10
N VAL A 76 16.24 6.79 11.19
CA VAL A 76 14.86 7.17 10.85
C VAL A 76 14.58 6.88 9.38
N LEU A 77 15.44 7.32 8.45
CA LEU A 77 15.31 7.07 7.02
C LEU A 77 15.34 5.57 6.69
N LEU A 78 16.24 4.81 7.31
CA LEU A 78 16.31 3.36 7.10
C LEU A 78 15.03 2.66 7.57
N VAL A 79 14.48 3.04 8.71
CA VAL A 79 13.24 2.43 9.23
C VAL A 79 12.02 2.81 8.38
N THR A 80 11.92 4.07 7.93
CA THR A 80 10.76 4.52 7.15
C THR A 80 10.82 4.11 5.68
N LEU A 81 12.00 4.15 5.07
CA LEU A 81 12.19 3.81 3.65
C LEU A 81 12.59 2.34 3.43
N GLY A 82 13.18 1.68 4.42
CA GLY A 82 13.66 0.31 4.27
C GLY A 82 12.55 -0.68 3.95
N ALA A 83 11.42 -0.61 4.66
CA ALA A 83 10.26 -1.46 4.38
C ALA A 83 9.69 -1.26 2.96
N PRO A 84 9.35 -0.03 2.50
CA PRO A 84 8.85 0.15 1.13
C PRO A 84 9.91 -0.14 0.06
N VAL A 85 11.20 0.15 0.30
CA VAL A 85 12.28 -0.21 -0.63
C VAL A 85 12.41 -1.72 -0.74
N LEU A 86 12.37 -2.46 0.36
CA LEU A 86 12.42 -3.92 0.36
C LEU A 86 11.24 -4.52 -0.41
N VAL A 87 10.02 -4.04 -0.14
CA VAL A 87 8.82 -4.50 -0.88
C VAL A 87 8.93 -4.18 -2.37
N THR A 88 9.40 -2.98 -2.72
CA THR A 88 9.59 -2.58 -4.12
C THR A 88 10.63 -3.44 -4.81
N PHE A 89 11.75 -3.72 -4.15
CA PHE A 89 12.79 -4.59 -4.67
C PHE A 89 12.26 -6.01 -4.93
N LEU A 90 11.51 -6.58 -3.99
CA LEU A 90 10.89 -7.89 -4.16
C LEU A 90 9.90 -7.91 -5.34
N LEU A 91 9.06 -6.88 -5.47
CA LEU A 91 8.14 -6.73 -6.60
C LEU A 91 8.89 -6.63 -7.93
N LEU A 92 9.93 -5.80 -8.01
CA LEU A 92 10.75 -5.69 -9.22
C LEU A 92 11.43 -7.01 -9.56
N SER A 93 11.95 -7.73 -8.56
CA SER A 93 12.56 -9.04 -8.76
C SER A 93 11.57 -10.06 -9.34
N GLN A 94 10.30 -10.00 -8.91
CA GLN A 94 9.24 -10.80 -9.48
C GLN A 94 8.92 -10.39 -10.92
N GLU A 95 8.95 -9.09 -11.23
CA GLU A 95 8.72 -8.58 -12.59
C GLU A 95 9.85 -8.91 -13.57
N MET A 96 11.06 -9.18 -13.08
CA MET A 96 12.17 -9.64 -13.93
C MET A 96 11.99 -11.08 -14.44
N VAL A 97 11.07 -11.86 -13.86
CA VAL A 97 10.78 -13.22 -14.36
C VAL A 97 10.00 -13.10 -15.67
N PRO A 98 10.56 -13.52 -16.82
CA PRO A 98 9.92 -13.30 -18.12
C PRO A 98 8.61 -14.09 -18.22
N LEU A 99 7.55 -13.44 -18.72
CA LEU A 99 6.35 -14.16 -19.17
C LEU A 99 6.60 -14.68 -20.59
N GLN A 100 6.15 -15.91 -20.82
CA GLN A 100 6.10 -16.52 -22.15
C GLN A 100 4.80 -16.12 -22.85
N ASP A 101 4.67 -16.45 -24.13
CA ASP A 101 3.42 -16.23 -24.86
C ASP A 101 2.31 -17.10 -24.23
N PRO A 102 1.17 -16.53 -23.82
CA PRO A 102 0.04 -17.31 -23.32
C PRO A 102 -0.48 -18.35 -24.33
N ALA A 103 -0.29 -18.11 -25.63
CA ALA A 103 -0.71 -19.01 -26.70
C ALA A 103 0.04 -20.35 -26.71
N ASP A 104 1.27 -20.40 -26.19
CA ASP A 104 2.07 -21.63 -26.07
C ASP A 104 1.53 -22.58 -24.98
N GLY A 105 0.49 -22.16 -24.26
CA GLY A 105 -0.22 -22.97 -23.28
C GLY A 105 0.51 -23.05 -21.93
N TRP A 106 -0.18 -23.66 -20.96
CA TRP A 106 0.24 -23.63 -19.56
C TRP A 106 1.60 -24.31 -19.29
N LYS A 107 2.01 -25.29 -20.10
CA LYS A 107 3.28 -26.02 -19.92
C LYS A 107 4.50 -25.19 -20.27
N ALA A 108 4.40 -24.33 -21.29
CA ALA A 108 5.49 -23.46 -21.72
C ALA A 108 5.66 -22.25 -20.79
N ASN A 109 4.63 -21.89 -20.04
CA ASN A 109 4.55 -20.68 -19.23
C ASN A 109 5.13 -20.84 -17.81
N TYR A 110 6.40 -21.24 -17.70
CA TYR A 110 7.06 -21.45 -16.39
C TYR A 110 7.20 -20.15 -15.57
N GLY A 111 7.41 -19.01 -16.23
CA GLY A 111 7.55 -17.71 -15.55
C GLY A 111 6.28 -17.28 -14.83
N PHE A 112 5.12 -17.57 -15.45
CA PHE A 112 3.82 -17.37 -14.84
C PHE A 112 3.67 -18.19 -13.55
N TRP A 113 4.04 -19.48 -13.57
CA TRP A 113 3.94 -20.35 -12.38
C TRP A 113 4.86 -19.93 -11.24
N ILE A 114 6.07 -19.44 -11.53
CA ILE A 114 6.97 -18.88 -10.52
C ILE A 114 6.32 -17.68 -9.83
N ARG A 115 5.76 -16.75 -10.61
CA ARG A 115 5.05 -15.57 -10.07
C ARG A 115 3.84 -15.98 -9.22
N VAL A 116 3.06 -16.97 -9.67
CA VAL A 116 1.93 -17.53 -8.91
C VAL A 116 2.37 -18.16 -7.59
N GLY A 117 3.51 -18.88 -7.58
CA GLY A 117 4.07 -19.46 -6.37
C GLY A 117 4.50 -18.39 -5.35
N LEU A 118 5.22 -17.35 -5.80
CA LEU A 118 5.62 -16.21 -4.97
C LEU A 118 4.40 -15.48 -4.38
N LEU A 119 3.36 -15.31 -5.19
CA LEU A 119 2.10 -14.74 -4.78
C LEU A 119 1.40 -15.59 -3.72
N GLY A 120 1.39 -16.91 -3.88
CA GLY A 120 0.90 -17.85 -2.87
C GLY A 120 1.66 -17.76 -1.54
N VAL A 121 2.99 -17.62 -1.59
CA VAL A 121 3.83 -17.37 -0.40
C VAL A 121 3.46 -16.06 0.28
N GLY A 122 3.27 -14.98 -0.50
CA GLY A 122 2.88 -13.67 0.02
C GLY A 122 1.50 -13.70 0.69
N VAL A 123 0.52 -14.34 0.07
CA VAL A 123 -0.82 -14.54 0.65
C VAL A 123 -0.75 -15.40 1.90
N GLY A 124 0.07 -16.47 1.89
CA GLY A 124 0.29 -17.31 3.06
C GLY A 124 0.86 -16.52 4.25
N ASN A 125 1.86 -15.67 4.00
CA ASN A 125 2.46 -14.83 5.04
C ASN A 125 1.46 -13.79 5.58
N ALA A 126 0.68 -13.15 4.69
CA ALA A 126 -0.36 -12.22 5.09
C ALA A 126 -1.44 -12.90 5.96
N ALA A 127 -1.89 -14.08 5.55
CA ALA A 127 -2.86 -14.88 6.31
C ALA A 127 -2.30 -15.31 7.67
N ALA A 128 -1.03 -15.72 7.75
CA ALA A 128 -0.37 -16.07 9.00
C ALA A 128 -0.34 -14.90 10.01
N ILE A 129 -0.04 -13.69 9.54
CA ILE A 129 -0.06 -12.47 10.37
C ILE A 129 -1.50 -12.12 10.79
N GLN A 130 -2.44 -12.21 9.85
CA GLN A 130 -3.85 -11.88 10.09
C GLN A 130 -4.49 -12.85 11.11
N VAL A 131 -4.22 -14.15 11.01
CA VAL A 131 -4.78 -15.17 11.93
C VAL A 131 -4.49 -14.82 13.38
N GLY A 132 -3.24 -14.48 13.73
CA GLY A 132 -2.88 -14.09 15.10
C GLY A 132 -3.61 -12.83 15.57
N PHE A 133 -3.66 -11.79 14.72
CA PHE A 133 -4.29 -10.51 15.06
C PHE A 133 -5.82 -10.59 15.19
N TRP A 134 -6.49 -11.31 14.29
CA TRP A 134 -7.96 -11.32 14.21
C TRP A 134 -8.62 -12.40 15.06
N LEU A 135 -7.94 -13.53 15.28
CA LEU A 135 -8.52 -14.69 15.97
C LEU A 135 -8.15 -14.77 17.46
N ASN A 136 -7.31 -13.85 17.99
CA ASN A 136 -6.83 -13.89 19.38
C ASN A 136 -6.26 -15.28 19.76
N VAL A 137 -5.66 -15.97 18.78
CA VAL A 137 -4.99 -17.26 18.95
C VAL A 137 -3.49 -16.98 19.08
N PRO A 138 -2.73 -17.78 19.85
CA PRO A 138 -1.27 -17.70 19.84
C PRO A 138 -0.72 -17.63 18.41
N ALA A 139 0.21 -16.70 18.20
CA ALA A 139 0.83 -16.49 16.90
C ALA A 139 1.54 -17.76 16.43
N PHE A 140 1.54 -18.01 15.13
CA PHE A 140 2.25 -19.14 14.56
C PHE A 140 3.74 -19.08 14.89
N THR A 141 4.30 -20.25 15.21
CA THR A 141 5.75 -20.38 15.36
C THR A 141 6.42 -20.16 14.01
N LEU A 142 7.66 -19.66 13.97
CA LEU A 142 8.38 -19.44 12.70
C LEU A 142 8.38 -20.68 11.79
N LYS A 143 8.53 -21.88 12.37
CA LYS A 143 8.45 -23.16 11.64
C LYS A 143 7.07 -23.37 10.99
N GLN A 144 6.00 -23.07 11.72
CA GLN A 144 4.62 -23.15 11.23
C GLN A 144 4.37 -22.13 10.12
N VAL A 145 4.87 -20.90 10.26
CA VAL A 145 4.76 -19.87 9.22
C VAL A 145 5.48 -20.31 7.95
N VAL A 146 6.73 -20.77 8.06
CA VAL A 146 7.50 -21.24 6.88
C VAL A 146 6.81 -22.42 6.21
N ALA A 147 6.35 -23.41 6.99
CA ALA A 147 5.62 -24.56 6.45
C ALA A 147 4.30 -24.14 5.77
N TYR A 148 3.55 -23.23 6.40
CA TYR A 148 2.30 -22.69 5.86
C TYR A 148 2.53 -21.94 4.55
N CYS A 149 3.52 -21.03 4.51
CA CYS A 149 3.88 -20.28 3.31
C CYS A 149 4.34 -21.19 2.16
N ALA A 150 5.16 -22.20 2.46
CA ALA A 150 5.61 -23.18 1.47
C ALA A 150 4.43 -23.97 0.90
N PHE A 151 3.54 -24.46 1.76
CA PHE A 151 2.33 -25.17 1.35
C PHE A 151 1.42 -24.28 0.48
N MET A 152 1.24 -23.01 0.87
CA MET A 152 0.46 -22.05 0.10
C MET A 152 1.08 -21.78 -1.27
N GLY A 153 2.39 -21.59 -1.37
CA GLY A 153 3.08 -21.41 -2.65
C GLY A 153 2.90 -22.59 -3.60
N VAL A 154 3.12 -23.81 -3.12
CA VAL A 154 2.94 -25.03 -3.92
C VAL A 154 1.47 -25.24 -4.28
N GLY A 155 0.57 -25.05 -3.33
CA GLY A 155 -0.87 -25.23 -3.53
C GLY A 155 -1.46 -24.27 -4.55
N TYR A 156 -1.02 -23.00 -4.55
CA TYR A 156 -1.46 -22.00 -5.55
C TYR A 156 -1.08 -22.43 -6.97
N VAL A 157 0.15 -22.90 -7.17
CA VAL A 157 0.62 -23.39 -8.46
C VAL A 157 -0.15 -24.65 -8.86
N ALA A 158 -0.32 -25.61 -7.94
CA ALA A 158 -1.03 -26.85 -8.21
C ALA A 158 -2.50 -26.61 -8.61
N VAL A 159 -3.23 -25.80 -7.85
CA VAL A 159 -4.63 -25.43 -8.14
C VAL A 159 -4.71 -24.71 -9.50
N GLY A 160 -3.79 -23.80 -9.78
CA GLY A 160 -3.74 -23.09 -11.06
C GLY A 160 -3.46 -24.01 -12.24
N ILE A 161 -2.51 -24.96 -12.11
CA ILE A 161 -2.21 -25.95 -13.16
C ILE A 161 -3.41 -26.86 -13.39
N VAL A 162 -4.02 -27.42 -12.34
CA VAL A 162 -5.21 -28.28 -12.46
C VAL A 162 -6.35 -27.53 -13.14
N THR A 163 -6.58 -26.26 -12.77
CA THR A 163 -7.61 -25.44 -13.42
C THR A 163 -7.28 -25.19 -14.89
N SER A 164 -6.00 -24.96 -15.21
CA SER A 164 -5.55 -24.76 -16.60
C SER A 164 -5.70 -26.02 -17.46
N ILE A 165 -5.62 -27.21 -16.86
CA ILE A 165 -5.87 -28.48 -17.53
C ILE A 165 -7.39 -28.69 -17.77
N LEU A 166 -8.22 -28.34 -16.79
CA LEU A 166 -9.66 -28.62 -16.83
C LEU A 166 -10.49 -27.60 -17.62
N TRP A 167 -10.03 -26.35 -17.72
CA TRP A 167 -10.79 -25.26 -18.32
C TRP A 167 -10.11 -24.70 -19.57
N ILE A 168 -9.40 -23.58 -19.46
CA ILE A 168 -8.70 -22.89 -20.55
C ILE A 168 -7.52 -22.10 -19.93
N PHE A 169 -6.40 -22.04 -20.66
CA PHE A 169 -5.27 -21.17 -20.34
C PHE A 169 -5.14 -20.09 -21.44
N PRO A 170 -4.87 -18.82 -21.09
CA PRO A 170 -4.68 -18.25 -19.74
C PRO A 170 -5.99 -18.13 -18.94
N ILE A 171 -5.90 -18.27 -17.62
CA ILE A 171 -7.07 -18.17 -16.73
C ILE A 171 -7.50 -16.69 -16.61
N PRO A 172 -8.72 -16.32 -17.04
CA PRO A 172 -9.19 -14.94 -16.91
C PRO A 172 -9.33 -14.58 -15.43
N PHE A 173 -8.88 -13.39 -15.04
CA PHE A 173 -8.99 -12.87 -13.67
C PHE A 173 -8.59 -13.90 -12.60
N PHE A 174 -7.39 -14.48 -12.71
CA PHE A 174 -6.89 -15.59 -11.88
C PHE A 174 -7.31 -15.55 -10.39
N MET A 175 -7.16 -14.40 -9.74
CA MET A 175 -7.52 -14.21 -8.33
C MET A 175 -9.02 -14.33 -8.05
N PHE A 176 -9.84 -13.80 -8.94
CA PHE A 176 -11.29 -13.90 -8.85
C PHE A 176 -11.76 -15.32 -9.15
N THR A 177 -11.31 -15.88 -10.27
CA THR A 177 -11.72 -17.21 -10.75
C THR A 177 -11.35 -18.32 -9.77
N LEU A 178 -10.19 -18.21 -9.12
CA LEU A 178 -9.72 -19.20 -8.14
C LEU A 178 -10.07 -18.84 -6.70
N CYS A 179 -10.84 -17.78 -6.44
CA CYS A 179 -11.10 -17.28 -5.09
C CYS A 179 -11.63 -18.38 -4.14
N LEU A 180 -12.60 -19.18 -4.60
CA LEU A 180 -13.16 -20.27 -3.80
C LEU A 180 -12.14 -21.38 -3.54
N LEU A 181 -11.39 -21.79 -4.57
CA LEU A 181 -10.38 -22.86 -4.46
C LEU A 181 -9.22 -22.45 -3.55
N VAL A 182 -8.77 -21.20 -3.66
CA VAL A 182 -7.76 -20.61 -2.79
C VAL A 182 -8.26 -20.51 -1.35
N THR A 183 -9.52 -20.14 -1.13
CA THR A 183 -10.09 -20.08 0.23
C THR A 183 -10.12 -21.47 0.88
N LEU A 184 -10.45 -22.50 0.11
CA LEU A 184 -10.37 -23.89 0.57
C LEU A 184 -8.91 -24.29 0.85
N LEU A 185 -7.97 -23.90 -0.01
CA LEU A 185 -6.54 -24.16 0.19
C LEU A 185 -6.03 -23.53 1.50
N VAL A 186 -6.40 -22.27 1.77
CA VAL A 186 -6.08 -21.57 3.03
C VAL A 186 -6.62 -22.34 4.23
N ALA A 187 -7.86 -22.83 4.16
CA ALA A 187 -8.48 -23.60 5.24
C ALA A 187 -7.81 -24.97 5.45
N VAL A 188 -7.43 -25.66 4.37
CA VAL A 188 -6.70 -26.93 4.43
C VAL A 188 -5.30 -26.72 4.99
N ALA A 189 -4.56 -25.72 4.50
CA ALA A 189 -3.24 -25.36 5.00
C ALA A 189 -3.28 -25.03 6.50
N ALA A 190 -4.31 -24.28 6.91
CA ALA A 190 -4.56 -23.92 8.29
C ALA A 190 -4.82 -25.15 9.16
N ARG A 191 -5.65 -26.09 8.68
CA ARG A 191 -5.93 -27.36 9.36
C ARG A 191 -4.68 -28.23 9.52
N ILE A 192 -3.83 -28.31 8.49
CA ILE A 192 -2.60 -29.10 8.51
C ILE A 192 -1.58 -28.51 9.50
N VAL A 193 -1.40 -27.19 9.50
CA VAL A 193 -0.36 -26.53 10.31
C VAL A 193 -0.77 -26.33 11.77
N MET A 194 -2.06 -26.03 12.03
CA MET A 194 -2.58 -25.85 13.40
C MET A 194 -3.00 -27.16 14.06
N GLY A 195 -3.26 -28.21 13.27
CA GLY A 195 -3.87 -29.44 13.75
C GLY A 195 -5.41 -29.38 13.79
N ALA A 196 -6.03 -30.55 13.76
CA ALA A 196 -7.49 -30.69 13.63
C ALA A 196 -8.25 -30.11 14.84
N GLU A 197 -7.72 -30.28 16.05
CA GLU A 197 -8.37 -29.83 17.29
C GLU A 197 -8.38 -28.30 17.41
N ALA A 198 -7.24 -27.65 17.18
CA ALA A 198 -7.15 -26.20 17.18
C ALA A 198 -7.99 -25.56 16.05
N PHE A 199 -7.98 -26.17 14.86
CA PHE A 199 -8.82 -25.72 13.75
C PHE A 199 -10.31 -25.87 14.06
N GLN A 200 -10.75 -26.97 14.67
CA GLN A 200 -12.14 -27.17 15.09
C GLN A 200 -12.57 -26.18 16.18
N GLN A 201 -11.67 -25.83 17.11
CA GLN A 201 -11.93 -24.83 18.14
C GLN A 201 -12.10 -23.41 17.56
N ILE A 202 -11.36 -23.08 16.50
CA ILE A 202 -11.52 -21.81 15.76
C ILE A 202 -12.81 -21.85 14.92
N ALA A 203 -13.09 -22.98 14.27
CA ALA A 203 -14.28 -23.16 13.44
C ALA A 203 -15.59 -23.17 14.26
N SER A 204 -15.55 -23.59 15.53
CA SER A 204 -16.72 -23.55 16.42
C SER A 204 -17.07 -22.13 16.89
N ARG A 205 -16.11 -21.20 16.84
CA ARG A 205 -16.31 -19.78 17.19
C ARG A 205 -16.93 -19.00 16.03
N ARG A 206 -18.26 -19.06 15.94
CA ARG A 206 -19.05 -18.37 14.88
C ARG A 206 -18.77 -16.88 14.75
N GLU A 207 -18.46 -16.18 15.83
CA GLU A 207 -18.12 -14.75 15.79
C GLU A 207 -16.78 -14.47 15.08
N GLN A 208 -15.80 -15.33 15.28
CA GLN A 208 -14.48 -15.23 14.64
C GLN A 208 -14.56 -15.53 13.15
N LEU A 209 -15.33 -16.55 12.78
CA LEU A 209 -15.64 -16.84 11.37
C LEU A 209 -16.42 -15.71 10.70
N ARG A 210 -17.34 -15.05 11.40
CA ARG A 210 -18.08 -13.91 10.84
C ARG A 210 -17.16 -12.72 10.55
N ARG A 211 -16.20 -12.44 11.44
CA ARG A 211 -15.18 -11.39 11.20
C ARG A 211 -14.27 -11.74 10.03
N LEU A 212 -13.79 -12.98 9.98
CA LEU A 212 -12.97 -13.47 8.86
C LEU A 212 -13.74 -13.40 7.53
N ASN A 213 -15.02 -13.78 7.53
CA ASN A 213 -15.87 -13.71 6.35
C ASN A 213 -16.15 -12.25 5.93
N LYS A 214 -16.30 -11.31 6.88
CA LYS A 214 -16.41 -9.87 6.57
C LYS A 214 -15.13 -9.38 5.86
N VAL A 215 -13.95 -9.73 6.39
CA VAL A 215 -12.65 -9.36 5.78
C VAL A 215 -12.48 -10.00 4.41
N GLY A 216 -12.78 -11.29 4.28
CA GLY A 216 -12.72 -12.03 3.02
C GLY A 216 -13.68 -11.45 1.97
N SER A 217 -14.89 -11.05 2.37
CA SER A 217 -15.88 -10.43 1.49
C SER A 217 -15.41 -9.06 0.99
N VAL A 218 -14.79 -8.24 1.85
CA VAL A 218 -14.19 -6.95 1.44
C VAL A 218 -13.04 -7.19 0.43
N GLN A 219 -12.21 -8.20 0.68
CA GLN A 219 -11.12 -8.55 -0.24
C GLN A 219 -11.64 -9.09 -1.58
N ALA A 220 -12.69 -9.89 -1.57
CA ALA A 220 -13.35 -10.40 -2.77
C ALA A 220 -13.99 -9.28 -3.61
N ILE A 221 -14.61 -8.28 -2.96
CA ILE A 221 -15.15 -7.08 -3.64
C ILE A 221 -14.03 -6.37 -4.41
N MET A 222 -12.82 -6.30 -3.86
CA MET A 222 -11.69 -5.65 -4.55
C MET A 222 -11.27 -6.41 -5.82
N TYR A 223 -11.35 -7.75 -5.82
CA TYR A 223 -11.06 -8.57 -7.01
C TYR A 223 -12.13 -8.45 -8.11
N ILE A 224 -13.36 -8.03 -7.78
CA ILE A 224 -14.44 -7.81 -8.75
C ILE A 224 -14.45 -6.36 -9.25
N ALA A 225 -14.24 -5.41 -8.33
CA ALA A 225 -14.28 -3.99 -8.63
C ALA A 225 -13.21 -3.59 -9.64
N TYR A 226 -12.02 -4.22 -9.59
CA TYR A 226 -10.93 -3.88 -10.49
C TYR A 226 -11.20 -4.28 -11.96
N PRO A 227 -11.58 -5.53 -12.29
CA PRO A 227 -12.06 -5.89 -13.63
C PRO A 227 -13.22 -5.04 -14.14
N ALA A 228 -14.21 -4.77 -13.27
CA ALA A 228 -15.35 -3.94 -13.64
C ALA A 228 -14.91 -2.51 -13.96
N TYR A 229 -13.99 -1.94 -13.18
CA TYR A 229 -13.39 -0.65 -13.44
C TYR A 229 -12.59 -0.65 -14.74
N GLU A 230 -11.81 -1.69 -15.02
CA GLU A 230 -11.02 -1.81 -16.24
C GLU A 230 -11.91 -1.85 -17.49
N LEU A 231 -13.03 -2.58 -17.44
CA LEU A 231 -14.03 -2.58 -18.53
C LEU A 231 -14.67 -1.20 -18.71
N LEU A 232 -15.03 -0.52 -17.63
CA LEU A 232 -15.59 0.82 -17.67
C LEU A 232 -14.59 1.85 -18.21
N TYR A 233 -13.33 1.76 -17.79
CA TYR A 233 -12.26 2.64 -18.26
C TYR A 233 -11.97 2.42 -19.73
N ASN A 234 -11.88 1.17 -20.19
CA ASN A 234 -11.65 0.86 -21.60
C ASN A 234 -12.78 1.37 -22.51
N GLN A 235 -14.03 1.37 -22.04
CA GLN A 235 -15.16 1.95 -22.77
C GLN A 235 -15.18 3.48 -22.74
N ALA A 236 -14.72 4.09 -21.65
CA ALA A 236 -14.67 5.55 -21.49
C ALA A 236 -13.39 6.18 -22.06
N ASN A 237 -12.37 5.36 -22.35
CA ASN A 237 -11.11 5.77 -22.93
C ASN A 237 -11.37 6.49 -24.26
N GLN A 238 -10.74 7.65 -24.47
CA GLN A 238 -10.97 8.54 -25.63
C GLN A 238 -12.34 9.23 -25.69
N THR A 239 -13.12 9.22 -24.60
CA THR A 239 -14.39 9.96 -24.48
C THR A 239 -14.27 11.07 -23.43
N ASN A 240 -15.17 12.07 -23.47
CA ASN A 240 -15.29 13.13 -22.46
C ASN A 240 -15.51 12.63 -21.01
N TYR A 241 -15.72 11.33 -20.80
CA TYR A 241 -15.96 10.68 -19.50
C TYR A 241 -14.71 10.05 -18.88
N GLU A 242 -13.53 10.18 -19.49
CA GLU A 242 -12.27 9.62 -18.95
C GLU A 242 -11.96 10.15 -17.53
N LEU A 243 -12.05 11.47 -17.34
CA LEU A 243 -11.77 12.14 -16.05
C LEU A 243 -12.75 11.70 -14.93
N PRO A 244 -14.08 11.70 -15.16
CA PRO A 244 -15.04 11.15 -14.21
C PRO A 244 -14.77 9.69 -13.84
N VAL A 245 -14.47 8.83 -14.81
CA VAL A 245 -14.20 7.41 -14.55
C VAL A 245 -12.93 7.24 -13.73
N LEU A 246 -11.86 8.01 -14.01
CA LEU A 246 -10.63 7.97 -13.24
C LEU A 246 -10.83 8.38 -11.77
N LEU A 247 -11.78 9.27 -11.49
CA LEU A 247 -12.16 9.68 -10.14
C LEU A 247 -13.04 8.67 -9.39
N VAL A 248 -13.64 7.68 -10.07
CA VAL A 248 -14.42 6.62 -9.42
C VAL A 248 -13.54 5.78 -8.48
N LEU A 249 -12.28 5.49 -8.86
CA LEU A 249 -11.36 4.68 -8.07
C LEU A 249 -11.05 5.30 -6.68
N PRO A 250 -10.66 6.59 -6.55
CA PRO A 250 -10.49 7.22 -5.26
C PRO A 250 -11.80 7.35 -4.47
N VAL A 251 -12.95 7.53 -5.12
CA VAL A 251 -14.26 7.56 -4.44
C VAL A 251 -14.61 6.19 -3.84
N ILE A 252 -14.44 5.10 -4.59
CA ILE A 252 -14.64 3.73 -4.07
C ILE A 252 -13.71 3.48 -2.88
N ARG A 253 -12.44 3.87 -2.97
CA ARG A 253 -11.49 3.75 -1.84
C ARG A 253 -11.96 4.52 -0.61
N LEU A 254 -12.55 5.70 -0.79
CA LEU A 254 -13.05 6.54 0.29
C LEU A 254 -14.28 5.91 0.94
N VAL A 255 -15.22 5.40 0.14
CA VAL A 255 -16.41 4.68 0.64
C VAL A 255 -16.03 3.39 1.37
N LEU A 256 -15.13 2.58 0.81
CA LEU A 256 -14.64 1.36 1.46
C LEU A 256 -13.95 1.63 2.80
N LYS A 257 -13.36 2.82 2.97
CA LYS A 257 -12.73 3.21 4.23
C LYS A 257 -13.75 3.59 5.32
N VAL A 258 -14.99 3.91 4.93
CA VAL A 258 -16.10 4.30 5.82
C VAL A 258 -16.90 3.08 6.33
N VAL A 259 -16.87 1.93 5.63
CA VAL A 259 -17.68 0.71 5.88
C VAL A 259 -16.92 -0.35 6.71
#